data_AF-A0A4R2HF26-F1
#
_entry.id   AF-A0A4R2HF26-F1
#
_cell.length_a   1.000
_cell.length_b   1.000
_cell.length_c   1.000
_cell.angle_alpha   90.00
_cell.angle_beta   90.00
_cell.angle_gamma   90.00
#
_symmetry.space_group_name_H-M   'P 1'
#
loop_
_entity.id
_entity.type
_entity.pdbx_description
1 polymer ?
#
loop_
_entity_poly.entity_id
_entity_poly.type
_entity_poly.pdbx_seq_one_letter_code
_entity_poly.pdbx_strand_id
1 'polypeptide(L)'
;MYTKSFNTKKTWLGAMFSFALVAIMGLTFAFKPSDSSANNKKVQPNLYWYQISSSGTLQTQLNSTPQTKDDSMPGGSNPLTSCEDQTAADCIRGYETVQTIDDIAPAPADNDHRVGFSN
;
A
#
# COMPACT_ATOMS: atom_id res chain seq x y z
N MET A 1 55.79 -43.19 64.67
CA MET A 1 57.20 -42.85 64.34
C MET A 1 57.25 -42.35 62.90
N TYR A 2 58.17 -41.43 62.64
CA TYR A 2 58.27 -40.44 61.56
C TYR A 2 58.13 -40.92 60.10
N THR A 3 57.32 -40.15 59.36
CA THR A 3 57.52 -39.50 58.04
C THR A 3 58.25 -40.23 56.90
N LYS A 4 57.70 -40.10 55.69
CA LYS A 4 58.50 -39.65 54.53
C LYS A 4 57.68 -38.80 53.56
N SER A 5 58.12 -37.56 53.44
CA SER A 5 57.80 -36.56 52.41
C SER A 5 58.18 -37.07 51.01
N PHE A 6 57.50 -36.61 49.95
CA PHE A 6 58.15 -35.96 48.80
C PHE A 6 57.13 -35.20 47.93
N ASN A 7 57.38 -33.90 47.83
CA ASN A 7 57.12 -32.96 46.72
C ASN A 7 56.53 -33.52 45.42
N THR A 8 55.58 -32.80 44.79
CA THR A 8 55.89 -31.85 43.69
C THR A 8 54.60 -31.31 43.05
N LYS A 9 54.42 -29.99 43.20
CA LYS A 9 53.99 -28.97 42.23
C LYS A 9 53.25 -29.40 40.94
N LYS A 10 52.20 -28.61 40.64
CA LYS A 10 51.51 -28.40 39.35
C LYS A 10 50.58 -29.50 38.87
N THR A 11 49.30 -29.28 39.11
CA THR A 11 48.13 -29.48 38.23
C THR A 11 46.96 -28.94 39.09
N TRP A 12 46.05 -28.08 38.65
CA TRP A 12 45.06 -28.30 37.60
C TRP A 12 44.10 -27.09 37.67
N LEU A 13 44.57 -25.88 37.39
CA LEU A 13 43.72 -24.67 37.30
C LEU A 13 43.44 -24.36 35.83
N GLY A 14 42.98 -25.37 35.08
CA GLY A 14 42.90 -25.31 33.63
C GLY A 14 41.85 -26.24 33.04
N ALA A 15 40.69 -26.36 33.69
CA ALA A 15 39.61 -27.18 33.13
C ALA A 15 38.21 -26.73 33.55
N MET A 16 37.94 -25.45 33.76
CA MET A 16 36.56 -24.94 33.79
C MET A 16 36.56 -23.54 33.17
N PHE A 17 35.54 -23.23 32.37
CA PHE A 17 35.33 -21.97 31.62
C PHE A 17 35.72 -21.94 30.14
N SER A 18 35.51 -23.03 29.41
CA SER A 18 35.42 -22.98 27.93
C SER A 18 34.08 -23.52 27.43
N PHE A 19 32.95 -23.00 27.89
CA PHE A 19 31.64 -23.20 27.22
C PHE A 19 30.64 -22.08 27.59
N ALA A 20 30.96 -20.82 27.27
CA ALA A 20 30.02 -19.71 27.44
C ALA A 20 30.08 -18.69 26.28
N LEU A 21 30.47 -19.12 25.08
CA LEU A 21 30.63 -18.21 23.93
C LEU A 21 30.00 -18.75 22.63
N VAL A 22 28.92 -19.54 22.74
CA VAL A 22 28.12 -19.98 21.58
C VAL A 22 26.63 -19.80 21.88
N ALA A 23 26.23 -18.61 22.33
CA ALA A 23 24.81 -18.30 22.56
C ALA A 23 24.41 -16.85 22.22
N ILE A 24 25.28 -16.07 21.55
CA ILE A 24 25.00 -14.66 21.20
C ILE A 24 25.30 -14.36 19.73
N MET A 25 25.24 -15.36 18.85
CA MET A 25 25.38 -15.16 17.38
C MET A 25 24.16 -15.69 16.60
N GLY A 26 22.99 -15.77 17.22
CA GLY A 26 21.79 -16.33 16.57
C GLY A 26 20.47 -15.59 16.82
N LEU A 27 20.49 -14.42 17.46
CA LEU A 27 19.26 -13.68 17.84
C LEU A 27 19.18 -12.26 17.26
N THR A 28 19.89 -11.98 16.17
CA THR A 28 19.46 -10.92 15.24
C THR A 28 18.47 -11.52 14.24
N PHE A 29 17.40 -12.16 14.73
CA PHE A 29 16.19 -12.19 13.92
C PHE A 29 15.78 -10.74 13.82
N ALA A 30 16.05 -10.20 12.64
CA ALA A 30 15.67 -8.87 12.25
C ALA A 30 14.20 -8.67 12.63
N PHE A 31 13.97 -7.98 13.75
CA PHE A 31 12.83 -7.09 13.85
C PHE A 31 13.10 -6.00 12.80
N LYS A 32 12.87 -6.37 11.54
CA LYS A 32 12.46 -5.42 10.53
C LYS A 32 11.29 -4.72 11.20
N PRO A 33 11.35 -3.41 11.48
CA PRO A 33 10.10 -2.71 11.63
C PRO A 33 9.33 -3.09 10.37
N SER A 34 8.22 -3.80 10.55
CA SER A 34 7.24 -3.81 9.49
C SER A 34 6.94 -2.33 9.37
N ASP A 35 7.50 -1.70 8.35
CA ASP A 35 6.91 -0.54 7.74
C ASP A 35 5.53 -1.03 7.32
N SER A 36 4.62 -1.11 8.30
CA SER A 36 3.26 -0.72 8.10
C SER A 36 3.41 0.75 7.76
N SER A 37 3.79 1.00 6.50
CA SER A 37 3.20 2.05 5.71
C SER A 37 1.72 1.88 6.02
N ALA A 38 1.26 2.60 7.04
CA ALA A 38 -0.13 2.95 7.19
C ALA A 38 -0.40 3.63 5.86
N ASN A 39 -0.83 2.79 4.92
CA ASN A 39 -1.29 3.19 3.63
C ASN A 39 -2.54 3.95 4.04
N ASN A 40 -2.36 5.24 4.30
CA ASN A 40 -3.44 6.20 4.45
C ASN A 40 -4.07 6.17 3.07
N LYS A 41 -4.89 5.14 2.86
CA LYS A 41 -5.60 4.92 1.61
C LYS A 41 -6.41 6.18 1.47
N LYS A 42 -5.98 7.06 0.57
CA LYS A 42 -6.61 8.36 0.36
C LYS A 42 -8.10 8.06 0.25
N VAL A 43 -8.89 8.63 1.16
CA VAL A 43 -10.33 8.40 1.13
C VAL A 43 -10.84 9.02 -0.16
N GLN A 44 -11.24 8.16 -1.10
CA GLN A 44 -11.77 8.63 -2.37
C GLN A 44 -13.17 9.19 -2.15
N PRO A 45 -13.51 10.33 -2.79
CA PRO A 45 -14.86 10.87 -2.72
C PRO A 45 -15.85 9.95 -3.44
N ASN A 46 -17.10 9.97 -2.98
CA ASN A 46 -18.20 9.34 -3.71
C ASN A 46 -18.71 10.32 -4.76
N LEU A 47 -18.70 9.92 -6.04
CA LEU A 47 -18.97 10.81 -7.16
C LEU A 47 -20.08 10.26 -8.07
N TYR A 48 -20.80 11.17 -8.71
CA TYR A 48 -21.63 10.89 -9.89
C TYR A 48 -20.74 10.94 -11.14
N TRP A 49 -20.72 9.84 -11.87
CA TRP A 49 -19.84 9.60 -13.01
C TRP A 49 -20.56 9.85 -14.33
N TYR A 50 -19.88 10.48 -15.28
CA TYR A 50 -20.41 10.84 -16.57
C TYR A 50 -19.46 10.42 -17.69
N GLN A 51 -20.03 9.99 -18.82
CA GLN A 51 -19.27 9.90 -20.07
C GLN A 51 -18.94 11.28 -20.61
N ILE A 52 -17.75 11.41 -21.17
CA ILE A 52 -17.25 12.64 -21.78
C ILE A 52 -17.13 12.43 -23.29
N SER A 53 -17.68 13.36 -24.08
CA SER A 53 -17.51 13.35 -25.52
C SER A 53 -16.09 13.71 -25.94
N SER A 54 -15.72 13.46 -27.19
CA SER A 54 -14.43 13.89 -27.74
C SER A 54 -14.23 15.42 -27.73
N SER A 55 -15.32 16.19 -27.66
CA SER A 55 -15.30 17.65 -27.52
C SER A 55 -15.30 18.13 -26.06
N GLY A 56 -15.27 17.24 -25.07
CA GLY A 56 -15.22 17.59 -23.65
C GLY A 56 -16.56 18.00 -23.04
N THR A 57 -17.69 17.57 -23.62
CA THR A 57 -19.03 17.80 -23.06
C THR A 57 -19.50 16.59 -22.26
N LEU A 58 -20.33 16.84 -21.24
CA LEU A 58 -20.99 15.79 -20.48
C LEU A 58 -22.03 15.11 -21.35
N GLN A 59 -22.05 13.79 -21.33
CA GLN A 59 -23.04 12.98 -22.05
C GLN A 59 -23.87 12.24 -21.00
N THR A 60 -23.76 10.92 -20.91
CA THR A 60 -24.62 10.11 -20.04
C THR A 60 -24.10 10.03 -18.61
N GLN A 61 -24.99 10.17 -17.63
CA GLN A 61 -24.72 9.79 -16.23
C GLN A 61 -24.72 8.26 -16.09
N LEU A 62 -23.65 7.71 -15.50
CA LEU A 62 -23.40 6.27 -15.46
C LEU A 62 -23.91 5.59 -14.17
N ASN A 63 -24.07 6.33 -13.08
CA ASN A 63 -24.56 5.82 -11.81
C ASN A 63 -25.66 6.70 -11.23
N SER A 64 -26.67 6.09 -10.60
CA SER A 64 -27.72 6.79 -9.87
C SER A 64 -27.34 7.13 -8.43
N THR A 65 -26.38 6.38 -7.85
CA THR A 65 -25.86 6.58 -6.50
C THR A 65 -24.35 6.87 -6.55
N PRO A 66 -23.85 7.90 -5.84
CA PRO A 66 -22.43 8.23 -5.80
C PRO A 66 -21.56 7.05 -5.38
N GLN A 67 -20.43 6.87 -6.06
CA GLN A 67 -19.45 5.83 -5.73
C GLN A 67 -18.02 6.29 -6.03
N THR A 68 -17.06 5.59 -5.47
CA THR A 68 -15.64 5.94 -5.60
C THR A 68 -15.11 5.67 -7.02
N LYS A 69 -13.94 6.23 -7.32
CA LYS A 69 -13.23 5.96 -8.58
C LYS A 69 -12.83 4.50 -8.67
N ASP A 70 -12.26 3.94 -7.60
CA ASP A 70 -11.88 2.52 -7.52
C ASP A 70 -13.06 1.59 -7.79
N ASP A 71 -14.25 1.89 -7.25
CA ASP A 71 -15.44 1.08 -7.48
C ASP A 71 -15.92 1.12 -8.93
N SER A 72 -15.66 2.23 -9.63
CA SER A 72 -16.09 2.48 -11.00
C SER A 72 -15.14 1.90 -12.05
N MET A 73 -13.90 1.61 -11.68
CA MET A 73 -12.87 1.04 -12.55
C MET A 73 -12.99 -0.49 -12.66
N PRO A 74 -12.33 -1.12 -13.66
CA PRO A 74 -12.25 -2.58 -13.77
C PRO A 74 -11.75 -3.23 -12.47
N GLY A 75 -12.48 -4.23 -11.98
CA GLY A 75 -12.18 -4.92 -10.71
C GLY A 75 -12.75 -4.24 -9.46
N GLY A 76 -13.41 -3.09 -9.61
CA GLY A 76 -14.18 -2.43 -8.55
C GLY A 76 -15.49 -3.14 -8.19
N SER A 77 -16.15 -2.67 -7.14
CA SER A 77 -17.41 -3.25 -6.65
C SER A 77 -18.57 -3.08 -7.63
N ASN A 78 -18.56 -2.01 -8.43
CA ASN A 78 -19.59 -1.70 -9.42
C ASN A 78 -18.99 -0.97 -10.64
N PRO A 79 -18.29 -1.70 -11.52
CA PRO A 79 -17.56 -1.12 -12.64
C PRO A 79 -18.51 -0.41 -13.62
N LEU A 80 -18.19 0.85 -13.95
CA LEU A 80 -18.96 1.67 -14.91
C LEU A 80 -18.22 1.86 -16.24
N THR A 81 -16.93 1.55 -16.27
CA THR A 81 -16.07 1.74 -17.43
C THR A 81 -15.05 0.61 -17.56
N SER A 82 -14.58 0.38 -18.79
CA SER A 82 -13.43 -0.48 -19.09
C SER A 82 -12.08 0.27 -19.06
N CYS A 83 -12.10 1.55 -18.73
CA CYS A 83 -10.92 2.41 -18.71
C CYS A 83 -10.05 2.18 -17.46
N GLU A 84 -8.72 2.14 -17.64
CA GLU A 84 -7.75 1.78 -16.60
C GLU A 84 -6.98 2.98 -16.00
N ASP A 85 -7.39 4.22 -16.30
CA ASP A 85 -6.75 5.46 -15.80
C ASP A 85 -5.26 5.59 -16.14
N GLN A 86 -4.87 5.22 -17.35
CA GLN A 86 -3.46 5.20 -17.76
C GLN A 86 -3.03 6.45 -18.53
N THR A 87 -3.99 7.22 -19.05
CA THR A 87 -3.76 8.38 -19.90
C THR A 87 -4.32 9.66 -19.28
N ALA A 88 -3.85 10.81 -19.78
CA ALA A 88 -4.38 12.11 -19.39
C ALA A 88 -5.71 12.46 -20.09
N ALA A 89 -6.17 11.62 -21.04
CA ALA A 89 -7.41 11.83 -21.76
C ALA A 89 -8.57 11.22 -20.96
N ASP A 90 -9.54 12.05 -20.59
CA ASP A 90 -10.66 11.63 -19.74
C ASP A 90 -11.63 10.70 -20.48
N CYS A 91 -11.82 9.52 -19.92
CA CYS A 91 -12.82 8.56 -20.36
C CYS A 91 -14.16 8.80 -19.67
N ILE A 92 -14.13 8.92 -18.34
CA ILE A 92 -15.29 9.33 -17.53
C ILE A 92 -14.85 10.37 -16.49
N ARG A 93 -15.78 11.25 -16.11
CA ARG A 93 -15.53 12.31 -15.12
C ARG A 93 -16.53 12.24 -13.99
N GLY A 94 -16.07 12.49 -12.78
CA GLY A 94 -16.83 12.39 -11.54
C GLY A 94 -17.08 13.75 -10.89
N TYR A 95 -18.27 13.94 -10.35
CA TYR A 95 -18.68 15.16 -9.62
C TYR A 95 -19.42 14.82 -8.33
N GLU A 96 -19.26 15.64 -7.29
CA GLU A 96 -19.95 15.44 -6.01
C GLU A 96 -21.46 15.66 -6.12
N THR A 97 -21.89 16.49 -7.07
CA THR A 97 -23.28 16.80 -7.35
C THR A 97 -23.64 16.41 -8.77
N VAL A 98 -24.93 16.13 -8.99
CA VAL A 98 -25.46 15.82 -10.32
C VAL A 98 -25.26 17.03 -11.24
N GLN A 99 -24.72 16.78 -12.42
CA GLN A 99 -24.48 17.77 -13.47
C GLN A 99 -25.57 17.71 -14.55
N THR A 100 -25.74 18.82 -15.27
CA THR A 100 -26.55 18.88 -16.48
C THR A 100 -25.79 18.25 -17.65
N ILE A 101 -26.49 17.43 -18.42
CA ILE A 101 -25.96 16.79 -19.63
C ILE A 101 -25.86 17.82 -20.77
N ASP A 102 -24.96 17.58 -21.73
CA ASP A 102 -24.67 18.41 -22.90
C ASP A 102 -23.94 19.74 -22.62
N ASP A 103 -23.70 20.06 -21.35
CA ASP A 103 -22.82 21.18 -20.96
C ASP A 103 -21.33 20.82 -21.10
N ILE A 104 -20.49 21.86 -21.22
CA ILE A 104 -19.03 21.70 -21.14
C ILE A 104 -18.69 21.10 -19.78
N ALA A 105 -17.96 19.99 -19.79
CA ALA A 105 -17.57 19.30 -18.56
C ALA A 105 -16.62 20.19 -17.75
N PRO A 106 -16.99 20.60 -16.51
CA PRO A 106 -16.10 21.35 -15.65
C PRO A 106 -14.80 20.57 -15.41
N ALA A 107 -13.68 21.29 -15.25
CA ALA A 107 -12.39 20.66 -14.97
C ALA A 107 -12.49 19.78 -13.71
N PRO A 108 -11.86 18.58 -13.70
CA PRO A 108 -11.88 17.72 -12.53
C PRO A 108 -11.15 18.40 -11.38
N ALA A 109 -11.71 18.30 -10.17
CA ALA A 109 -11.13 18.91 -8.97
C ALA A 109 -9.76 18.30 -8.61
N ASP A 110 -9.62 16.99 -8.80
CA ASP A 110 -8.36 16.26 -8.68
C ASP A 110 -8.35 14.98 -9.54
N ASN A 111 -7.33 14.14 -9.37
CA ASN A 111 -7.20 12.88 -10.11
C ASN A 111 -8.27 11.85 -9.75
N ASP A 112 -8.90 11.91 -8.57
CA ASP A 112 -9.97 10.99 -8.18
C ASP A 112 -11.30 11.35 -8.85
N HIS A 113 -11.40 12.54 -9.45
CA HIS A 113 -12.56 13.02 -10.20
C HIS A 113 -12.51 12.70 -11.70
N ARG A 114 -11.51 11.93 -12.15
CA ARG A 114 -11.43 11.46 -13.54
C ARG A 114 -10.91 10.03 -13.60
N VAL A 115 -11.33 9.32 -14.64
CA VAL A 115 -10.70 8.08 -15.08
C VAL A 115 -10.24 8.29 -16.51
N GLY A 116 -8.95 8.14 -16.76
CA GLY A 116 -8.36 8.23 -18.09
C GLY A 116 -8.53 6.95 -18.92
N PHE A 117 -8.41 7.06 -20.24
CA PHE A 117 -8.40 5.88 -21.13
C PHE A 117 -7.22 4.94 -20.85
N SER A 118 -7.37 3.69 -21.26
CA SER A 118 -6.30 2.70 -21.35
C SER A 118 -5.40 2.97 -22.57
N ASN A 119 -4.13 2.57 -22.52
CA ASN A 119 -3.22 2.64 -23.68
C ASN A 119 -3.53 1.62 -24.77
#